data_AF-A0ABC8AGH4-F1
#
_entry.id   AF-A0ABC8AGH4-F1
#
_cell.length_a   1.000
_cell.length_b   1.000
_cell.length_c   1.000
_cell.angle_alpha   90.00
_cell.angle_beta   90.00
_cell.angle_gamma   90.00
#
_symmetry.space_group_name_H-M   'P 1'
#
loop_
_entity.id
_entity.type
_entity.pdbx_description
1 polymer ?
#
loop_
_entity_poly.entity_id
_entity_poly.type
_entity_poly.pdbx_seq_one_letter_code
_entity_poly.pdbx_strand_id
1 'polypeptide(L)'
;MFRSARLFVLSFVFVTPLVVVGHVQPQVKPIVTAPPLTPAQQAQLDKQNAMMNQAALKVAQLVDAGQIAQIWDGASMVAKQAVRRDAFIEQIRVERVRLGTVIARGHGVVTRVKYDTSLQLPAGLYFNVSFPVKFANASQPLRELISFRQDEDNIWRLSGYSLRAPGNEAAF
;
A
#
# COMPACT_ATOMS: atom_id res chain seq x y z
N MET A 1 21.09 21.38 56.40
CA MET A 1 21.46 21.45 57.83
C MET A 1 20.55 20.47 58.58
N PHE A 2 21.14 19.45 59.21
CA PHE A 2 20.69 18.58 60.33
C PHE A 2 19.21 18.12 60.40
N ARG A 3 18.93 16.80 60.29
CA ARG A 3 18.76 15.81 61.40
C ARG A 3 17.66 16.21 62.40
N SER A 4 16.77 15.37 62.93
CA SER A 4 16.37 13.96 62.86
C SER A 4 15.29 13.85 63.94
N ALA A 5 14.27 13.00 63.78
CA ALA A 5 13.54 12.48 64.95
C ALA A 5 13.14 11.02 64.70
N ARG A 6 13.54 10.20 65.67
CA ARG A 6 13.46 8.74 65.72
C ARG A 6 12.05 8.26 66.11
N LEU A 7 11.85 6.97 65.87
CA LEU A 7 11.33 5.95 66.81
C LEU A 7 9.97 5.35 66.42
N PHE A 8 9.97 4.11 65.90
CA PHE A 8 9.71 2.93 66.74
C PHE A 8 9.95 1.64 65.92
N VAL A 9 10.58 0.69 66.59
CA VAL A 9 10.84 -0.67 66.15
C VAL A 9 9.52 -1.45 66.13
N LEU A 10 9.24 -2.17 65.05
CA LEU A 10 8.57 -3.46 65.15
C LEU A 10 9.22 -4.43 64.18
N SER A 11 9.99 -5.35 64.76
CA SER A 11 10.55 -6.51 64.09
C SER A 11 9.39 -7.42 63.66
N PHE A 12 9.11 -7.46 62.36
CA PHE A 12 8.46 -8.60 61.76
C PHE A 12 9.46 -9.28 60.84
N VAL A 13 9.90 -10.46 61.25
CA VAL A 13 10.55 -11.43 60.36
C VAL A 13 9.47 -11.92 59.42
N PHE A 14 9.34 -11.28 58.26
CA PHE A 14 8.72 -11.90 57.09
C PHE A 14 9.85 -12.34 56.16
N VAL A 15 10.02 -13.66 56.07
CA VAL A 15 10.73 -14.31 54.96
C VAL A 15 9.95 -13.94 53.70
N THR A 16 10.39 -12.89 53.02
CA THR A 16 9.89 -12.56 51.69
C THR A 16 10.61 -13.47 50.70
N PRO A 17 9.89 -14.21 49.84
CA PRO A 17 10.55 -14.84 48.72
C PRO A 17 11.19 -13.73 47.89
N LEU A 18 12.45 -13.92 47.52
CA LEU A 18 13.14 -13.13 46.52
C LEU A 18 12.30 -13.17 45.24
N VAL A 19 11.43 -12.18 45.05
CA VAL A 19 10.87 -11.89 43.73
C VAL A 19 12.04 -11.33 42.95
N VAL A 20 12.70 -12.21 42.20
CA VAL A 20 13.51 -11.78 41.06
C VAL A 20 12.56 -11.03 40.15
N VAL A 21 12.50 -9.71 40.29
CA VAL A 21 11.96 -8.85 39.25
C VAL A 21 12.89 -9.08 38.09
N GLY A 22 12.49 -9.99 37.20
CA GLY A 22 13.12 -10.18 35.92
C GLY A 22 13.12 -8.82 35.26
N HIS A 23 14.28 -8.18 35.24
CA HIS A 23 14.48 -7.03 34.38
C HIS A 23 14.29 -7.58 32.98
N VAL A 24 13.10 -7.34 32.42
CA VAL A 24 12.83 -7.61 31.01
C VAL A 24 13.66 -6.58 30.26
N GLN A 25 14.95 -6.88 30.10
CA GLN A 25 15.84 -6.09 29.27
C GLN A 25 15.21 -6.13 27.88
N PRO A 26 14.83 -4.99 27.28
CA PRO A 26 14.31 -4.99 25.93
C PRO A 26 15.39 -5.63 25.05
N GLN A 27 15.12 -6.86 24.60
CA GLN A 27 15.97 -7.59 23.68
C GLN A 27 15.94 -6.80 22.37
N VAL A 28 16.93 -5.94 22.18
CA VAL A 28 17.21 -5.31 20.89
C VAL A 28 17.63 -6.44 19.96
N LYS A 29 16.68 -7.00 19.22
CA LYS A 29 16.98 -7.97 18.16
C LYS A 29 17.98 -7.31 17.22
N PRO A 30 19.12 -7.96 16.91
CA PRO A 30 20.05 -7.44 15.92
C PRO A 30 19.28 -7.18 14.63
N ILE A 31 19.40 -5.96 14.09
CA ILE A 31 18.92 -5.66 12.74
C ILE A 31 19.81 -6.46 11.80
N VAL A 32 19.36 -7.66 11.42
CA VAL A 32 19.96 -8.40 10.30
C VAL A 32 19.64 -7.62 9.03
N THR A 33 20.64 -6.90 8.52
CA THR A 33 20.57 -6.26 7.22
C THR A 33 20.49 -7.35 6.15
N ALA A 34 19.43 -7.32 5.34
CA ALA A 34 19.32 -8.20 4.19
C ALA A 34 20.49 -7.90 3.22
N PRO A 35 21.13 -8.93 2.64
CA PRO A 35 22.19 -8.71 1.66
C PRO A 35 21.67 -7.91 0.44
N PRO A 36 22.49 -7.03 -0.16
CA PRO A 36 22.10 -6.27 -1.34
C PRO A 36 21.79 -7.20 -2.53
N LEU A 37 20.92 -6.74 -3.44
CA LEU A 37 20.59 -7.50 -4.65
C LEU A 37 21.83 -7.66 -5.53
N THR A 38 21.97 -8.85 -6.13
CA THR A 38 22.94 -9.08 -7.20
C THR A 38 22.54 -8.29 -8.46
N PRO A 39 23.49 -7.97 -9.37
CA PRO A 39 23.18 -7.27 -10.61
C PRO A 39 22.10 -7.97 -11.45
N ALA A 40 22.08 -9.31 -11.47
CA ALA A 40 21.08 -10.09 -12.19
C ALA A 40 19.67 -9.96 -11.56
N GLN A 41 19.59 -9.97 -10.22
CA GLN A 41 18.34 -9.74 -9.50
C GLN A 41 17.82 -8.32 -9.71
N GLN A 42 18.72 -7.33 -9.71
CA GLN A 42 18.38 -5.93 -9.98
C GLN A 42 17.83 -5.78 -11.41
N ALA A 43 18.49 -6.35 -12.42
CA ALA A 43 18.02 -6.31 -13.80
C ALA A 43 16.64 -6.96 -13.98
N GLN A 44 16.38 -8.08 -13.28
CA GLN A 44 15.08 -8.74 -13.31
C GLN A 44 13.99 -7.87 -12.65
N LEU A 45 14.32 -7.20 -11.54
CA LEU A 45 13.42 -6.26 -10.87
C LEU A 45 13.06 -5.09 -11.77
N ASP A 46 14.06 -4.49 -12.43
CA ASP A 46 13.86 -3.35 -13.33
C ASP A 46 13.04 -3.73 -14.55
N LYS A 47 13.29 -4.91 -15.13
CA LYS A 47 12.46 -5.46 -16.22
C LYS A 47 11.01 -5.61 -15.79
N GLN A 48 10.76 -6.14 -14.59
CA GLN A 48 9.40 -6.28 -14.06
C GLN A 48 8.74 -4.92 -13.80
N ASN A 49 9.47 -3.95 -13.25
CA ASN A 49 8.98 -2.58 -13.07
C ASN A 49 8.59 -1.95 -14.40
N ALA A 50 9.41 -2.11 -15.44
CA ALA A 50 9.13 -1.60 -16.78
C ALA A 50 7.84 -2.22 -17.36
N MET A 51 7.69 -3.55 -17.25
CA MET A 51 6.48 -4.24 -17.71
C MET A 51 5.22 -3.74 -16.99
N MET A 52 5.27 -3.61 -15.65
CA MET A 52 4.12 -3.14 -14.88
C MET A 52 3.79 -1.67 -15.16
N ASN A 53 4.80 -0.82 -15.33
CA ASN A 53 4.60 0.57 -15.75
C ASN A 53 3.93 0.67 -17.12
N GLN A 54 4.36 -0.15 -18.09
CA GLN A 54 3.75 -0.17 -19.42
C GLN A 54 2.30 -0.64 -19.39
N ALA A 55 2.01 -1.71 -18.63
CA ALA A 55 0.64 -2.21 -18.45
C ALA A 55 -0.27 -1.14 -17.80
N ALA A 56 0.21 -0.48 -16.75
CA ALA A 56 -0.53 0.58 -16.07
C ALA A 56 -0.76 1.79 -16.98
N LEU A 57 0.27 2.22 -17.73
CA LEU A 57 0.11 3.31 -18.70
C LEU A 57 -0.94 2.98 -19.75
N LYS A 58 -0.99 1.73 -20.23
CA LYS A 58 -2.02 1.30 -21.17
C LYS A 58 -3.42 1.38 -20.57
N VAL A 59 -3.60 0.95 -19.31
CA VAL A 59 -4.88 1.12 -18.59
C VAL A 59 -5.24 2.60 -18.49
N ALA A 60 -4.31 3.46 -18.07
CA ALA A 60 -4.54 4.90 -17.97
C ALA A 60 -5.01 5.52 -19.29
N GLN A 61 -4.36 5.14 -20.41
CA GLN A 61 -4.73 5.60 -21.75
C GLN A 61 -6.12 5.12 -22.19
N LEU A 62 -6.51 3.89 -21.83
CA LEU A 62 -7.87 3.40 -22.10
C LEU A 62 -8.91 4.18 -21.29
N VAL A 63 -8.60 4.54 -20.03
CA VAL A 63 -9.47 5.42 -19.24
C VAL A 63 -9.56 6.81 -19.85
N ASP A 64 -8.44 7.39 -20.30
CA ASP A 64 -8.41 8.69 -20.98
C ASP A 64 -9.28 8.67 -22.25
N ALA A 65 -9.32 7.54 -22.96
CA ALA A 65 -10.16 7.31 -24.14
C ALA A 65 -11.62 6.93 -23.82
N GLY A 66 -12.02 6.93 -22.54
CA GLY A 66 -13.38 6.55 -22.11
C GLY A 66 -13.68 5.05 -22.19
N GLN A 67 -12.68 4.20 -22.47
CA GLN A 67 -12.81 2.75 -22.63
C GLN A 67 -12.76 2.00 -21.27
N ILE A 68 -13.44 2.53 -20.26
CA ILE A 68 -13.41 2.01 -18.88
C ILE A 68 -14.02 0.59 -18.80
N ALA A 69 -15.06 0.33 -19.60
CA ALA A 69 -15.67 -0.98 -19.72
C ALA A 69 -14.65 -2.07 -20.14
N GLN A 70 -13.78 -1.74 -21.09
CA GLN A 70 -12.80 -2.69 -21.64
C GLN A 70 -11.75 -3.11 -20.60
N ILE A 71 -11.26 -2.17 -19.77
CA ILE A 71 -10.30 -2.52 -18.72
C ILE A 71 -10.92 -3.38 -17.63
N TRP A 72 -12.22 -3.22 -17.37
CA TRP A 72 -12.94 -4.05 -16.41
C TRP A 72 -13.17 -5.47 -16.92
N ASP A 73 -13.42 -5.64 -18.23
CA ASP A 73 -13.65 -6.97 -18.81
C ASP A 73 -12.43 -7.89 -18.67
N GLY A 74 -11.22 -7.33 -18.61
CA GLY A 74 -9.97 -8.03 -18.29
C GLY A 74 -9.56 -8.03 -16.80
N ALA A 75 -10.38 -7.50 -15.90
CA ALA A 75 -10.03 -7.38 -14.48
C ALA A 75 -10.00 -8.74 -13.75
N SER A 76 -9.31 -8.74 -12.61
CA SER A 76 -9.17 -9.87 -11.69
C SER A 76 -10.53 -10.47 -11.35
N MET A 77 -10.59 -11.80 -11.28
CA MET A 77 -11.80 -12.51 -10.85
C MET A 77 -12.21 -12.11 -9.43
N VAL A 78 -11.23 -11.96 -8.54
CA VAL A 78 -11.46 -11.54 -7.16
C VAL A 78 -11.98 -10.10 -7.10
N ALA A 79 -11.46 -9.20 -7.92
CA ALA A 79 -12.00 -7.83 -8.01
C ALA A 79 -13.45 -7.82 -8.52
N LYS A 80 -13.76 -8.66 -9.52
CA LYS A 80 -15.13 -8.79 -10.08
C LYS A 80 -16.16 -9.38 -9.10
N GLN A 81 -15.71 -10.16 -8.11
CA GLN A 81 -16.56 -10.64 -7.03
C GLN A 81 -16.85 -9.55 -6.00
N ALA A 82 -15.89 -8.63 -5.78
CA ALA A 82 -16.00 -7.58 -4.77
C ALA A 82 -16.73 -6.31 -5.26
N VAL A 83 -16.58 -5.97 -6.55
CA VAL A 83 -17.11 -4.72 -7.12
C VAL A 83 -17.97 -5.03 -8.33
N ARG A 84 -19.14 -4.40 -8.42
CA ARG A 84 -19.99 -4.51 -9.61
C ARG A 84 -19.41 -3.71 -10.78
N ARG A 85 -19.54 -4.24 -11.99
CA ARG A 85 -19.05 -3.62 -13.23
C ARG A 85 -19.56 -2.19 -13.44
N ASP A 86 -20.84 -1.98 -13.24
CA ASP A 86 -21.49 -0.67 -13.40
C ASP A 86 -20.95 0.35 -12.38
N ALA A 87 -20.79 -0.06 -11.13
CA ALA A 87 -20.23 0.78 -10.07
C ALA A 87 -18.78 1.19 -10.38
N PHE A 88 -17.94 0.26 -10.83
CA PHE A 88 -16.56 0.55 -11.24
C PHE A 88 -16.51 1.57 -12.38
N ILE A 89 -17.32 1.35 -13.43
CA ILE A 89 -17.36 2.25 -14.59
C ILE A 89 -17.84 3.64 -14.18
N GLU A 90 -18.93 3.72 -13.41
CA GLU A 90 -19.55 4.99 -13.05
C GLU A 90 -18.66 5.82 -12.12
N GLN A 91 -18.02 5.20 -11.13
CA GLN A 91 -17.10 5.90 -10.23
C GLN A 91 -15.99 6.62 -11.01
N ILE A 92 -15.34 5.91 -11.94
CA ILE A 92 -14.25 6.48 -12.75
C ILE A 92 -14.80 7.56 -13.68
N ARG A 93 -15.96 7.32 -14.30
CA ARG A 93 -16.60 8.30 -15.20
C ARG A 93 -16.89 9.62 -14.49
N VAL A 94 -17.52 9.57 -13.32
CA VAL A 94 -17.87 10.76 -12.52
C VAL A 94 -16.62 11.56 -12.16
N GLU A 95 -15.56 10.90 -11.70
CA GLU A 95 -14.29 11.56 -11.40
C GLU A 95 -13.68 12.22 -12.64
N ARG A 96 -13.65 11.51 -13.77
CA ARG A 96 -13.07 12.00 -15.02
C ARG A 96 -13.84 13.19 -15.61
N VAL A 97 -15.18 13.16 -15.55
CA VAL A 97 -16.02 14.31 -15.96
C VAL A 97 -15.71 15.54 -15.11
N ARG A 98 -15.62 15.37 -13.78
CA ARG A 98 -15.31 16.47 -12.87
C ARG A 98 -13.92 17.06 -13.11
N LEU A 99 -12.92 16.20 -13.32
CA LEU A 99 -11.51 16.60 -13.43
C LEU A 99 -11.14 17.13 -14.83
N GLY A 100 -11.87 16.73 -15.88
CA GLY A 100 -11.60 17.14 -17.26
C GLY A 100 -10.46 16.36 -17.91
N THR A 101 -9.91 16.89 -18.99
CA THR A 101 -8.85 16.23 -19.76
C THR A 101 -7.53 16.16 -18.99
N VAL A 102 -6.75 15.10 -19.23
CA VAL A 102 -5.37 15.01 -18.75
C VAL A 102 -4.50 16.01 -19.51
N ILE A 103 -3.79 16.87 -18.78
CA ILE A 103 -2.83 17.85 -19.33
C ILE A 103 -1.42 17.25 -19.36
N ALA A 104 -1.05 16.53 -18.30
CA ALA A 104 0.25 15.87 -18.20
C ALA A 104 0.16 14.65 -17.27
N ARG A 105 0.96 13.63 -17.59
CA ARG A 105 1.18 12.45 -16.75
C ARG A 105 2.68 12.18 -16.68
N GLY A 106 3.23 12.12 -15.46
CA GLY A 106 4.65 11.83 -15.25
C GLY A 106 4.96 10.33 -15.26
N HIS A 107 6.15 9.97 -14.79
CA HIS A 107 6.57 8.57 -14.70
C HIS A 107 5.84 7.81 -13.59
N GLY A 108 5.56 6.53 -13.84
CA GLY A 108 4.95 5.64 -12.88
C GLY A 108 5.96 5.10 -11.87
N VAL A 109 5.55 5.06 -10.61
CA VAL A 109 6.29 4.43 -9.51
C VAL A 109 5.60 3.12 -9.17
N VAL A 110 6.37 2.03 -9.21
CA VAL A 110 5.88 0.68 -8.94
C VAL A 110 6.13 0.32 -7.47
N THR A 111 5.08 -0.06 -6.76
CA THR A 111 5.18 -0.68 -5.44
C THR A 111 4.62 -2.09 -5.47
N ARG A 112 5.13 -2.93 -4.56
CA ARG A 112 4.76 -4.34 -4.39
C ARG A 112 4.29 -4.52 -2.97
N VAL A 113 3.11 -5.08 -2.80
CA VAL A 113 2.56 -5.35 -1.47
C VAL A 113 1.98 -6.76 -1.46
N LYS A 114 2.26 -7.49 -0.38
CA LYS A 114 1.54 -8.72 -0.05
C LYS A 114 0.57 -8.38 1.06
N TYR A 115 -0.72 -8.56 0.80
CA TYR A 115 -1.72 -8.49 1.87
C TYR A 115 -1.96 -9.88 2.42
N ASP A 116 -1.76 -10.01 3.73
CA ASP A 116 -2.36 -11.10 4.48
C ASP A 116 -3.86 -10.82 4.64
N THR A 117 -4.68 -11.86 4.77
CA THR A 117 -6.15 -11.75 4.82
C THR A 117 -6.56 -10.66 5.82
N SER A 118 -7.11 -9.57 5.30
CA SER A 118 -7.68 -8.48 6.09
C SER A 118 -9.15 -8.31 5.73
N LEU A 119 -9.94 -7.73 6.62
CA LEU A 119 -11.38 -7.52 6.39
C LEU A 119 -11.70 -6.57 5.21
N GLN A 120 -10.70 -5.87 4.67
CA GLN A 120 -10.91 -4.81 3.67
C GLN A 120 -10.33 -5.12 2.29
N LEU A 121 -9.31 -5.99 2.20
CA LEU A 121 -8.69 -6.36 0.94
C LEU A 121 -8.50 -7.88 0.84
N PRO A 122 -8.85 -8.49 -0.31
CA PRO A 122 -8.57 -9.89 -0.55
C PRO A 122 -7.08 -10.18 -0.42
N ALA A 123 -6.73 -11.27 0.25
CA ALA A 123 -5.34 -11.71 0.35
C ALA A 123 -4.74 -11.92 -1.04
N GLY A 124 -3.44 -11.62 -1.18
CA GLY A 124 -2.75 -11.81 -2.44
C GLY A 124 -1.53 -10.92 -2.60
N LEU A 125 -0.86 -11.11 -3.75
CA LEU A 125 0.21 -10.25 -4.20
C LEU A 125 -0.34 -9.17 -5.11
N TYR A 126 0.10 -7.95 -4.86
CA TYR A 126 -0.35 -6.77 -5.57
C TYR A 126 0.83 -5.97 -6.11
N PHE A 127 0.66 -5.49 -7.33
CA PHE A 127 1.40 -4.39 -7.89
C PHE A 127 0.54 -3.14 -7.88
N ASN A 128 1.11 -2.03 -7.42
CA ASN A 128 0.49 -0.73 -7.61
C ASN A 128 1.42 0.14 -8.43
N VAL A 129 0.87 0.80 -9.44
CA VAL A 129 1.61 1.77 -10.24
C VAL A 129 0.97 3.13 -10.06
N SER A 130 1.74 4.08 -9.54
CA SER A 130 1.26 5.43 -9.25
C SER A 130 1.91 6.46 -10.17
N PHE A 131 1.08 7.21 -10.90
CA PHE A 131 1.51 8.32 -11.74
C PHE A 131 1.14 9.65 -11.09
N PRO A 132 2.03 10.66 -11.07
CA PRO A 132 1.58 12.04 -10.92
C PRO A 132 0.82 12.46 -12.18
N VAL A 133 -0.38 13.02 -12.02
CA VAL A 133 -1.24 13.43 -13.13
C VAL A 133 -1.82 14.83 -12.89
N LYS A 134 -1.79 15.68 -13.92
CA LYS A 134 -2.43 17.00 -13.91
C LYS A 134 -3.65 16.95 -14.83
N PHE A 135 -4.79 17.35 -14.29
CA PHE A 135 -6.03 17.50 -15.04
C PHE A 135 -6.37 18.98 -15.28
N ALA A 136 -7.15 19.26 -16.31
CA ALA A 136 -7.54 20.63 -16.70
C ALA A 136 -8.29 21.38 -15.59
N ASN A 137 -9.20 20.69 -14.89
CA ASN A 137 -10.06 21.30 -13.87
C ASN A 137 -9.54 21.06 -12.44
N ALA A 138 -8.40 20.40 -12.28
CA ALA A 138 -7.80 20.14 -10.96
C ALA A 138 -6.86 21.28 -10.55
N SER A 139 -7.13 21.87 -9.38
CA SER A 139 -6.28 22.93 -8.80
C SER A 139 -4.84 22.45 -8.57
N GLN A 140 -4.67 21.18 -8.16
CA GLN A 140 -3.37 20.56 -7.92
C GLN A 140 -3.24 19.23 -8.69
N PRO A 141 -2.00 18.78 -9.01
CA PRO A 141 -1.77 17.43 -9.51
C PRO A 141 -2.29 16.38 -8.53
N LEU A 142 -2.82 15.29 -9.07
CA LEU A 142 -3.29 14.13 -8.33
C LEU A 142 -2.32 12.96 -8.51
N ARG A 143 -2.55 11.89 -7.74
CA ARG A 143 -1.96 10.57 -7.93
C ARG A 143 -2.99 9.67 -8.60
N GLU A 144 -2.64 9.16 -9.78
CA GLU A 144 -3.39 8.11 -10.47
C GLU A 144 -2.78 6.77 -10.09
N LEU A 145 -3.53 5.96 -9.34
CA LEU A 145 -3.12 4.65 -8.87
C LEU A 145 -3.83 3.55 -9.65
N ILE A 146 -3.05 2.65 -10.24
CA ILE A 146 -3.54 1.48 -10.97
C ILE A 146 -3.00 0.25 -10.28
N SER A 147 -3.91 -0.57 -9.78
CA SER A 147 -3.62 -1.75 -8.98
C SER A 147 -3.81 -3.01 -9.81
N PHE A 148 -2.88 -3.95 -9.67
CA PHE A 148 -2.95 -5.28 -10.26
C PHE A 148 -2.82 -6.31 -9.16
N ARG A 149 -3.62 -7.36 -9.21
CA ARG A 149 -3.51 -8.54 -8.36
C ARG A 149 -2.99 -9.71 -9.19
N GLN A 150 -2.14 -10.53 -8.60
CA GLN A 150 -1.89 -11.85 -9.16
C GLN A 150 -3.04 -12.77 -8.77
N ASP A 151 -3.82 -13.19 -9.76
CA ASP A 151 -4.87 -14.17 -9.54
C ASP A 151 -4.29 -15.57 -9.35
N GLU A 152 -5.15 -16.51 -8.94
CA GLU A 152 -4.80 -17.89 -8.58
C GLU A 152 -4.19 -18.67 -9.75
N ASP A 153 -4.44 -18.24 -10.99
CA ASP A 153 -3.81 -18.76 -12.22
C ASP A 153 -2.45 -18.12 -12.53
N ASN A 154 -1.89 -17.37 -11.59
CA ASN A 154 -0.62 -16.65 -11.66
C ASN A 154 -0.59 -15.49 -12.68
N ILE A 155 -1.74 -15.06 -13.20
CA ILE A 155 -1.83 -13.94 -14.14
C ILE A 155 -2.09 -12.64 -13.37
N TRP A 156 -1.31 -11.60 -13.70
CA TRP A 156 -1.51 -10.25 -13.18
C TRP A 156 -2.66 -9.57 -13.91
N ARG A 157 -3.73 -9.24 -13.18
CA ARG A 157 -4.91 -8.57 -13.74
C ARG A 157 -5.23 -7.29 -12.96
N LEU A 158 -5.87 -6.34 -13.64
CA LEU A 158 -6.37 -5.12 -13.01
C LEU A 158 -7.24 -5.49 -11.81
N SER A 159 -6.94 -4.94 -10.64
CA SER A 159 -7.72 -5.10 -9.42
C SER A 159 -8.32 -3.80 -8.92
N GLY A 160 -7.87 -2.64 -9.41
CA GLY A 160 -8.41 -1.36 -9.00
C GLY A 160 -7.82 -0.17 -9.77
N TYR A 161 -8.53 0.96 -9.67
CA TYR A 161 -8.15 2.24 -10.22
C TYR A 161 -8.62 3.32 -9.25
N SER A 162 -7.79 4.32 -8.94
CA SER A 162 -8.22 5.47 -8.14
C SER A 162 -7.44 6.74 -8.47
N LEU A 163 -8.09 7.89 -8.23
CA LEU A 163 -7.46 9.21 -8.25
C LEU A 163 -7.47 9.80 -6.84
N ARG A 164 -6.31 10.22 -6.34
CA ARG A 164 -6.18 10.79 -4.98
C ARG A 164 -5.40 12.09 -4.96
N ALA A 165 -5.77 12.96 -4.04
CA ALA A 165 -4.94 14.12 -3.73
C ALA A 165 -3.57 13.66 -3.17
N PRO A 166 -2.49 14.43 -3.40
CA PRO A 166 -1.19 14.16 -2.80
C PRO A 166 -1.31 14.03 -1.27
N GLY A 167 -0.59 13.08 -0.67
CA GLY A 167 -0.55 12.88 0.79
C GLY A 167 -1.70 12.07 1.40
N ASN A 168 -2.71 11.64 0.61
CA ASN A 168 -3.74 10.69 1.07
C ASN A 168 -3.44 9.24 0.61
N GLU A 169 -2.18 8.84 0.74
CA GLU A 169 -1.64 7.58 0.20
C GLU A 169 -1.85 6.41 1.17
N ALA A 170 -2.15 6.69 2.45
CA ALA A 170 -2.18 5.72 3.55
C ALA A 170 -3.35 4.73 3.56
N ALA A 171 -4.19 4.72 2.52
CA ALA A 171 -5.33 3.79 2.44
C ALA A 171 -5.19 2.87 1.24
N PHE A 172 -4.15 2.02 1.24
CA PHE A 172 -4.13 0.70 0.59
C PHE A 172 -3.10 -0.16 1.29
#